data_AF-E9J6M2-F1
#
_entry.id   AF-E9J6M2-F1
#
_cell.length_a   1.000
_cell.length_b   1.000
_cell.length_c   1.000
_cell.angle_alpha   90.00
_cell.angle_beta   90.00
_cell.angle_gamma   90.00
#
_symmetry.space_group_name_H-M   'P 1'
#
loop_
_entity.id
_entity.type
_entity.pdbx_description
1 polymer ?
#
loop_
_entity_poly.entity_id
_entity_poly.type
_entity_poly.pdbx_seq_one_letter_code
_entity_poly.pdbx_strand_id
1 'polypeptide(L)'
;MHRTHFHYEQPQKGEMSFRSGDVFHVVDTLHNGVVGSWQVFRIGRNNQEVQKGIIPNKARAEELATAQFNATKKEMSASESRGSFFRRRRNSHRRSKSLGRDHWDDVVFSDSVSKFPAYERVILRHPGFVRPVVLFGPVADLAREKLLKDFPDKFTSPQMESQMEDGTGKNTKTSGIIRLSAIREVMDRGKHALLDITPNAVDRLNYAQFYPIVIFLKAETKQIIKEMRAGIPK
;
A
#
# COMPACT_ATOMS: atom_id res chain seq x y z
N MET A 1 -16.96 7.84 11.66
CA MET A 1 -16.98 6.71 10.70
C MET A 1 -15.94 5.68 11.13
N HIS A 2 -15.98 4.46 10.59
CA HIS A 2 -15.01 3.40 10.84
C HIS A 2 -14.48 2.84 9.52
N ARG A 3 -13.17 2.75 9.36
CA ARG A 3 -12.50 2.11 8.22
C ARG A 3 -12.14 0.67 8.59
N THR A 4 -12.35 -0.26 7.67
CA THR A 4 -12.00 -1.68 7.82
C THR A 4 -10.56 -1.94 7.37
N HIS A 5 -9.89 -2.87 8.04
CA HIS A 5 -8.51 -3.27 7.70
C HIS A 5 -8.34 -4.78 7.43
N PHE A 6 -9.45 -5.47 7.19
CA PHE A 6 -9.50 -6.89 6.84
C PHE A 6 -10.64 -7.17 5.86
N HIS A 7 -10.69 -8.37 5.30
CA HIS A 7 -11.74 -8.76 4.36
C HIS A 7 -12.80 -9.60 5.07
N TYR A 8 -14.07 -9.30 4.83
CA TYR A 8 -15.19 -10.07 5.34
C TYR A 8 -16.04 -10.54 4.16
N GLU A 9 -15.68 -11.69 3.58
CA GLU A 9 -16.30 -12.18 2.34
C GLU A 9 -17.39 -13.23 2.57
N GLN A 10 -17.34 -13.95 3.70
CA GLN A 10 -18.31 -14.97 4.09
C GLN A 10 -19.14 -14.47 5.28
N PRO A 11 -20.10 -13.55 5.06
CA PRO A 11 -20.86 -12.97 6.14
C PRO A 11 -21.81 -13.98 6.77
N GLN A 12 -22.05 -13.83 8.08
CA GLN A 12 -23.16 -14.51 8.74
C GLN A 12 -24.50 -14.01 8.17
N LYS A 13 -25.57 -14.81 8.33
CA LYS A 13 -26.88 -14.51 7.76
C LYS A 13 -27.36 -13.11 8.19
N GLY A 14 -27.59 -12.23 7.22
CA GLY A 14 -28.07 -10.86 7.43
C GLY A 14 -26.96 -9.80 7.51
N GLU A 15 -25.69 -10.20 7.51
CA GLU A 15 -24.56 -9.28 7.50
C GLU A 15 -24.08 -8.98 6.08
N MET A 16 -23.44 -7.83 5.92
CA MET A 16 -22.88 -7.41 4.64
C MET A 16 -21.39 -7.75 4.56
N SER A 17 -20.96 -8.25 3.40
CA SER A 17 -19.55 -8.48 3.10
C SER A 17 -18.84 -7.17 2.82
N PHE A 18 -17.55 -7.07 3.14
CA PHE A 18 -16.74 -5.87 2.87
C PHE A 18 -15.28 -6.21 2.61
N ARG A 19 -14.53 -5.28 2.04
CA ARG A 19 -13.09 -5.40 1.83
C ARG A 19 -12.32 -4.47 2.76
N SER A 20 -11.03 -4.75 2.94
CA SER A 20 -10.12 -3.81 3.59
C SER A 20 -10.15 -2.46 2.86
N GLY A 21 -10.26 -1.36 3.62
CA GLY A 21 -10.37 0.01 3.13
C GLY A 21 -11.79 0.57 3.03
N ASP A 22 -12.84 -0.28 3.11
CA ASP A 22 -14.22 0.18 3.14
C ASP A 22 -14.48 1.05 4.39
N VAL A 23 -15.34 2.06 4.25
CA VAL A 23 -15.68 2.99 5.34
C VAL A 23 -17.16 2.90 5.67
N PHE A 24 -17.48 2.86 6.96
CA PHE A 24 -18.83 2.74 7.48
C PHE A 24 -19.20 3.87 8.45
N HIS A 25 -20.40 4.40 8.32
CA HIS A 25 -21.05 5.19 9.36
C HIS A 25 -21.83 4.22 10.26
N VAL A 26 -21.39 4.08 11.51
CA VAL A 26 -22.08 3.27 12.52
C VAL A 26 -23.21 4.10 13.13
N VAL A 27 -24.44 3.62 12.98
CA VAL A 27 -25.65 4.30 13.48
C VAL A 27 -26.19 3.65 14.75
N ASP A 28 -25.95 2.36 14.94
CA ASP A 28 -26.33 1.62 16.15
C ASP A 28 -25.29 0.53 16.44
N THR A 29 -24.85 0.44 17.70
CA THR A 29 -23.88 -0.57 18.16
C THR A 29 -24.53 -1.79 18.81
N LEU A 30 -25.85 -1.76 19.02
CA LEU A 30 -26.65 -2.81 19.65
C LEU A 30 -27.84 -3.16 18.74
N HIS A 31 -27.54 -3.65 17.53
CA HIS A 31 -28.59 -3.96 16.56
C HIS A 31 -29.63 -4.95 17.15
N ASN A 32 -30.91 -4.58 17.10
CA ASN A 32 -32.03 -5.28 17.74
C ASN A 32 -31.91 -5.44 19.27
N GLY A 33 -31.17 -4.55 19.95
CA GLY A 33 -30.99 -4.58 21.40
C GLY A 33 -30.04 -5.66 21.90
N VAL A 34 -29.32 -6.36 21.00
CA VAL A 34 -28.40 -7.44 21.34
C VAL A 34 -26.97 -7.07 20.97
N VAL A 35 -26.02 -7.45 21.83
CA VAL A 35 -24.59 -7.29 21.55
C VAL A 35 -24.17 -8.31 20.50
N GLY A 36 -23.44 -7.86 19.47
CA GLY A 36 -22.80 -8.76 18.51
C GLY A 36 -22.62 -8.12 17.14
N SER A 37 -23.55 -7.26 16.76
CA SER A 37 -23.57 -6.65 15.44
C SER A 37 -23.89 -5.15 15.49
N TRP A 38 -23.29 -4.42 14.56
CA TRP A 38 -23.48 -2.98 14.39
C TRP A 38 -24.31 -2.70 13.15
N GLN A 39 -25.29 -1.81 13.28
CA GLN A 39 -26.02 -1.29 12.13
C GLN A 39 -25.24 -0.12 11.53
N VAL A 40 -25.06 -0.16 10.22
CA VAL A 40 -24.18 0.77 9.50
C VAL A 40 -24.74 1.22 8.17
N PHE A 41 -24.22 2.34 7.69
CA PHE A 41 -24.23 2.72 6.28
C PHE A 41 -22.83 2.61 5.70
N ARG A 42 -22.68 1.93 4.56
CA ARG A 42 -21.45 1.97 3.76
C ARG A 42 -21.32 3.35 3.14
N ILE A 43 -20.14 3.93 3.26
CA ILE A 43 -19.78 5.20 2.62
C ILE A 43 -19.18 4.89 1.25
N GLY A 44 -19.82 5.39 0.21
CA GLY A 44 -19.37 5.28 -1.17
C GLY A 44 -18.55 6.49 -1.62
N ARG A 45 -18.54 6.73 -2.93
CA ARG A 45 -17.87 7.89 -3.52
C ARG A 45 -18.51 9.19 -3.03
N ASN A 46 -17.71 10.25 -2.95
CA ASN A 46 -18.16 11.59 -2.53
C ASN A 46 -18.83 11.62 -1.13
N ASN A 47 -18.44 10.69 -0.24
CA ASN A 47 -18.97 10.56 1.13
C ASN A 47 -20.48 10.32 1.22
N GLN A 48 -21.08 9.71 0.21
CA GLN A 48 -22.50 9.37 0.23
C GLN A 48 -22.75 8.02 0.91
N GLU A 49 -23.82 7.92 1.70
CA GLU A 49 -24.29 6.66 2.26
C GLU A 49 -24.97 5.84 1.17
N VAL A 50 -24.36 4.73 0.76
CA VAL A 50 -24.81 3.94 -0.41
C VAL A 50 -25.58 2.68 -0.05
N GLN A 51 -25.34 2.10 1.13
CA GLN A 51 -25.91 0.82 1.50
C GLN A 51 -26.07 0.72 3.02
N LYS A 52 -27.30 0.56 3.50
CA LYS A 52 -27.58 0.22 4.89
C LYS A 52 -27.39 -1.29 5.09
N GLY A 53 -26.80 -1.68 6.22
CA GLY A 53 -26.60 -3.08 6.53
C GLY A 53 -26.13 -3.30 7.96
N ILE A 54 -25.67 -4.52 8.22
CA ILE A 54 -25.18 -4.95 9.52
C ILE A 54 -23.79 -5.53 9.32
N ILE A 55 -22.86 -5.21 10.22
CA ILE A 55 -21.51 -5.76 10.27
C ILE A 55 -21.20 -6.28 11.68
N PRO A 56 -20.12 -7.06 11.85
CA PRO A 56 -19.60 -7.37 13.17
C PRO A 56 -19.42 -6.18 14.08
N ASN A 57 -19.66 -6.40 15.37
CA ASN A 57 -19.15 -5.48 16.38
C ASN A 57 -17.62 -5.50 16.41
N LYS A 58 -17.03 -4.55 17.14
CA LYS A 58 -15.58 -4.42 17.26
C LYS A 58 -14.89 -5.71 17.73
N ALA A 59 -15.39 -6.36 18.78
CA ALA A 59 -14.74 -7.54 19.36
C ALA A 59 -14.65 -8.69 18.35
N ARG A 60 -15.77 -9.03 17.70
CA ARG A 60 -15.81 -10.08 16.68
C ARG A 60 -14.99 -9.72 15.45
N ALA A 61 -14.94 -8.45 15.07
CA ALA A 61 -14.10 -8.00 13.97
C ALA A 61 -12.59 -8.22 14.25
N GLU A 62 -12.11 -7.96 15.47
CA GLU A 62 -10.71 -8.21 15.86
C GLU A 62 -10.37 -9.72 15.84
N GLU A 63 -11.28 -10.57 16.31
CA GLU A 63 -11.12 -12.03 16.25
C GLU A 63 -11.02 -12.52 14.79
N LEU A 64 -11.91 -12.04 13.92
CA LEU A 64 -11.93 -12.39 12.50
C LEU A 64 -10.67 -11.90 11.78
N ALA A 65 -10.24 -10.67 12.03
CA ALA A 65 -9.02 -10.10 11.45
C ALA A 65 -7.77 -10.90 11.88
N THR A 66 -7.69 -11.26 13.16
CA THR A 66 -6.59 -12.09 13.71
C THR A 66 -6.57 -13.48 13.09
N ALA A 67 -7.73 -14.12 12.96
CA ALA A 67 -7.85 -15.44 12.34
C ALA A 67 -7.43 -15.40 10.86
N GLN A 68 -7.87 -14.38 10.13
CA GLN A 68 -7.49 -14.16 8.73
C GLN A 68 -5.97 -13.98 8.58
N PHE A 69 -5.37 -13.14 9.42
CA PHE A 69 -3.92 -12.92 9.42
C PHE A 69 -3.14 -14.22 9.68
N ASN A 70 -3.53 -14.99 10.68
CA ASN A 70 -2.89 -16.26 11.01
C ASN A 70 -3.01 -17.30 9.88
N ALA A 71 -4.15 -17.32 9.20
CA ALA A 71 -4.35 -18.19 8.03
C ALA A 71 -3.40 -17.82 6.89
N THR A 72 -3.31 -16.53 6.53
CA THR A 72 -2.39 -16.06 5.46
C THR A 72 -0.93 -16.37 5.80
N LYS A 73 -0.51 -16.15 7.06
CA LYS A 73 0.85 -16.49 7.50
C LYS A 73 1.14 -18.00 7.37
N LYS A 74 0.18 -18.85 7.71
CA LYS A 74 0.31 -20.31 7.59
C LYS A 74 0.44 -20.74 6.13
N GLU A 75 -0.36 -20.17 5.23
CA GLU A 75 -0.27 -20.45 3.79
C GLU A 75 1.09 -20.08 3.19
N MET A 76 1.63 -18.91 3.56
CA MET A 76 2.96 -18.47 3.11
C MET A 76 4.07 -19.43 3.58
N SER A 77 4.07 -19.84 4.86
CA SER A 77 5.08 -20.78 5.39
C SER A 77 4.98 -22.20 4.82
N ALA A 78 3.77 -22.64 4.45
CA ALA A 78 3.56 -23.96 3.85
C ALA A 78 4.02 -24.03 2.38
N SER A 79 4.02 -22.89 1.69
CA SER A 79 4.50 -22.77 0.30
C SER A 79 6.03 -22.99 0.21
N GLU A 80 6.80 -22.44 1.15
CA GLU A 80 8.26 -22.60 1.21
C GLU A 80 8.71 -24.06 1.36
N SER A 81 7.93 -24.87 2.09
CA SER A 81 8.30 -26.25 2.42
C SER A 81 8.15 -27.24 1.26
N ARG A 82 7.33 -26.93 0.24
CA ARG A 82 7.06 -27.85 -0.89
C ARG A 82 8.01 -27.66 -2.08
N GLY A 83 8.74 -26.54 -2.16
CA GLY A 83 9.65 -26.23 -3.27
C GLY A 83 11.08 -26.79 -3.15
N SER A 84 11.47 -27.27 -1.97
CA SER A 84 12.89 -27.55 -1.67
C SER A 84 13.38 -28.98 -1.96
N PHE A 85 12.50 -29.96 -2.20
CA PHE A 85 12.90 -31.37 -2.26
C PHE A 85 13.46 -31.83 -3.62
N PHE A 86 13.10 -31.17 -4.74
CA PHE A 86 13.49 -31.64 -6.09
C PHE A 86 14.70 -30.91 -6.71
N ARG A 87 15.27 -29.89 -6.08
CA ARG A 87 16.42 -29.13 -6.65
C ARG A 87 17.79 -29.55 -6.15
N ARG A 88 17.91 -30.59 -5.32
CA ARG A 88 19.20 -30.97 -4.70
C ARG A 88 20.13 -31.84 -5.57
N ARG A 89 19.94 -31.85 -6.90
CA ARG A 89 20.90 -32.46 -7.85
C ARG A 89 21.04 -31.63 -9.14
N ARG A 90 21.71 -30.48 -9.05
CA ARG A 90 22.64 -30.10 -10.14
C ARG A 90 23.66 -29.07 -9.66
N ASN A 91 24.90 -29.55 -9.63
CA ASN A 91 26.12 -28.77 -9.51
C ASN A 91 26.19 -27.74 -10.65
N SER A 92 26.40 -26.46 -10.35
CA SER A 92 27.12 -25.53 -11.24
C SER A 92 27.51 -24.27 -10.48
N HIS A 93 28.83 -24.12 -10.30
CA HIS A 93 29.47 -22.84 -10.06
C HIS A 93 28.96 -21.74 -11.02
N ARG A 94 29.01 -20.50 -10.53
CA ARG A 94 28.66 -19.23 -11.19
C ARG A 94 27.18 -19.02 -11.46
N ARG A 95 26.48 -18.36 -10.53
CA ARG A 95 25.31 -17.55 -10.88
C ARG A 95 25.34 -16.22 -10.14
N SER A 96 25.40 -15.15 -10.93
CA SER A 96 25.03 -13.79 -10.56
C SER A 96 23.76 -13.83 -9.70
N LYS A 97 23.76 -13.08 -8.58
CA LYS A 97 22.57 -12.84 -7.76
C LYS A 97 21.58 -11.98 -8.55
N SER A 98 20.96 -12.54 -9.57
CA SER A 98 19.74 -11.98 -10.14
C SER A 98 18.64 -12.16 -9.10
N LEU A 99 18.03 -11.06 -8.68
CA LEU A 99 16.87 -11.03 -7.79
C LEU A 99 15.73 -11.82 -8.45
N GLY A 100 15.57 -13.08 -8.06
CA GLY A 100 14.48 -13.93 -8.53
C GLY A 100 13.13 -13.43 -8.03
N ARG A 101 12.07 -13.84 -8.72
CA ARG A 101 10.66 -13.59 -8.35
C ARG A 101 10.38 -13.89 -6.87
N ASP A 102 10.99 -14.94 -6.34
CA ASP A 102 10.84 -15.36 -4.93
C ASP A 102 11.31 -14.28 -3.93
N HIS A 103 12.37 -13.52 -4.24
CA HIS A 103 12.84 -12.44 -3.37
C HIS A 103 11.92 -11.20 -3.40
N TRP A 104 11.21 -10.99 -4.52
CA TRP A 104 10.24 -9.91 -4.62
C TRP A 104 9.02 -10.15 -3.72
N ASP A 105 8.58 -11.41 -3.61
CA ASP A 105 7.49 -11.76 -2.71
C ASP A 105 7.90 -11.54 -1.24
N ASP A 106 9.12 -11.92 -0.84
CA ASP A 106 9.61 -11.64 0.52
C ASP A 106 9.68 -10.14 0.82
N VAL A 107 10.17 -9.31 -0.10
CA VAL A 107 10.23 -7.84 0.12
C VAL A 107 8.85 -7.19 0.14
N VAL A 108 7.90 -7.73 -0.63
CA VAL A 108 6.52 -7.22 -0.72
C VAL A 108 5.61 -7.79 0.37
N PHE A 109 5.95 -8.90 1.03
CA PHE A 109 5.03 -9.56 1.98
C PHE A 109 5.65 -9.93 3.35
N SER A 110 6.94 -9.71 3.59
CA SER A 110 7.61 -10.06 4.88
C SER A 110 7.13 -9.26 6.10
N ASP A 111 6.60 -8.06 5.91
CA ASP A 111 6.17 -7.13 6.97
C ASP A 111 4.65 -7.21 7.25
N SER A 112 3.99 -8.30 6.85
CA SER A 112 2.53 -8.46 6.70
C SER A 112 1.67 -8.30 7.96
N VAL A 113 2.23 -8.01 9.14
CA VAL A 113 1.40 -7.63 10.30
C VAL A 113 0.90 -6.21 10.06
N SER A 114 -0.32 -6.11 9.52
CA SER A 114 -1.06 -4.84 9.53
C SER A 114 -1.11 -4.32 10.97
N LYS A 115 -0.53 -3.14 11.20
CA LYS A 115 -0.54 -2.47 12.52
C LYS A 115 -1.88 -1.81 12.82
N PHE A 116 -2.84 -1.89 11.90
CA PHE A 116 -4.14 -1.29 12.04
C PHE A 116 -5.09 -2.20 12.84
N PRO A 117 -5.95 -1.63 13.70
CA PRO A 117 -7.06 -2.39 14.30
C PRO A 117 -8.04 -2.85 13.21
N ALA A 118 -8.85 -3.87 13.48
CA ALA A 118 -9.84 -4.36 12.52
C ALA A 118 -10.78 -3.25 12.05
N TYR A 119 -11.20 -2.37 12.98
CA TYR A 119 -11.92 -1.13 12.71
C TYR A 119 -11.16 0.09 13.26
N GLU A 120 -10.72 0.96 12.36
CA GLU A 120 -10.11 2.25 12.68
C GLU A 120 -11.18 3.34 12.70
N ARG A 121 -11.28 4.11 13.79
CA ARG A 121 -12.19 5.26 13.84
C ARG A 121 -11.62 6.39 12.97
N VAL A 122 -12.39 6.84 11.99
CA VAL A 122 -11.97 7.86 11.03
C VAL A 122 -12.95 9.04 10.97
N ILE A 123 -12.38 10.19 10.63
CA ILE A 123 -13.08 11.45 10.36
C ILE A 123 -12.57 12.04 9.05
N LEU A 124 -13.43 12.75 8.32
CA LEU A 124 -13.02 13.45 7.11
C LEU A 124 -12.28 14.75 7.49
N ARG A 125 -11.09 14.95 6.95
CA ARG A 125 -10.28 16.15 7.17
C ARG A 125 -9.63 16.60 5.87
N HIS A 126 -9.50 17.91 5.70
CA HIS A 126 -8.60 18.47 4.69
C HIS A 126 -7.15 18.34 5.20
N PRO A 127 -6.21 17.83 4.39
CA PRO A 127 -4.81 17.75 4.78
C PRO A 127 -4.23 19.15 5.01
N GLY A 128 -3.56 19.36 6.14
CA GLY A 128 -2.85 20.62 6.43
C GLY A 128 -1.46 20.70 5.81
N PHE A 129 -1.13 19.79 4.90
CA PHE A 129 0.19 19.64 4.29
C PHE A 129 0.08 19.09 2.87
N VAL A 130 1.14 19.26 2.08
CA VAL A 130 1.24 18.71 0.73
C VAL A 130 1.52 17.21 0.81
N ARG A 131 0.60 16.38 0.32
CA ARG A 131 0.68 14.92 0.46
C ARG A 131 1.76 14.32 -0.46
N PRO A 132 2.52 13.29 -0.03
CA PRO A 132 3.39 12.54 -0.93
C PRO A 132 2.60 11.88 -2.07
N VAL A 133 3.28 11.60 -3.19
CA VAL A 133 2.69 10.97 -4.37
C VAL A 133 3.45 9.68 -4.68
N VAL A 134 2.73 8.57 -4.80
CA VAL A 134 3.26 7.25 -5.15
C VAL A 134 2.66 6.85 -6.50
N LEU A 135 3.53 6.55 -7.47
CA LEU A 135 3.13 6.08 -8.80
C LEU A 135 3.43 4.60 -8.94
N PHE A 136 2.42 3.81 -9.28
CA PHE A 136 2.55 2.41 -9.63
C PHE A 136 2.23 2.19 -11.11
N GLY A 137 2.75 1.11 -11.68
CA GLY A 137 2.45 0.68 -13.04
C GLY A 137 3.69 0.67 -13.96
N PRO A 138 3.54 0.10 -15.18
CA PRO A 138 4.64 -0.17 -16.10
C PRO A 138 5.32 1.08 -16.68
N VAL A 139 4.81 2.28 -16.43
CA VAL A 139 5.38 3.57 -16.88
C VAL A 139 5.51 4.59 -15.74
N ALA A 140 5.49 4.13 -14.49
CA ALA A 140 5.57 4.99 -13.32
C ALA A 140 6.93 5.70 -13.17
N ASP A 141 8.01 5.06 -13.62
CA ASP A 141 9.34 5.65 -13.76
C ASP A 141 9.33 6.87 -14.70
N LEU A 142 8.78 6.71 -15.90
CA LEU A 142 8.67 7.77 -16.89
C LEU A 142 7.82 8.94 -16.40
N ALA A 143 6.70 8.64 -15.74
CA ALA A 143 5.82 9.65 -15.16
C ALA A 143 6.52 10.44 -14.05
N ARG A 144 7.27 9.78 -13.15
CA ARG A 144 8.04 10.46 -12.11
C ARG A 144 9.10 11.38 -12.71
N GLU A 145 9.88 10.88 -13.67
CA GLU A 145 10.92 11.68 -14.33
C GLU A 145 10.33 12.94 -14.99
N LYS A 146 9.24 12.77 -15.73
CA LYS A 146 8.54 13.87 -16.39
C LYS A 146 7.99 14.89 -15.39
N LEU A 147 7.41 14.46 -14.28
CA LEU A 147 6.91 15.37 -13.23
C LEU A 147 8.04 16.15 -12.55
N LEU A 148 9.19 15.51 -12.29
CA LEU A 148 10.36 16.17 -11.71
C LEU A 148 10.96 17.21 -12.67
N LYS A 149 10.97 16.90 -13.97
CA LYS A 149 11.52 17.77 -15.00
C LYS A 149 10.61 18.95 -15.34
N ASP A 150 9.33 18.67 -15.56
CA ASP A 150 8.38 19.66 -16.09
C ASP A 150 7.82 20.56 -14.97
N PHE A 151 7.81 20.09 -13.72
CA PHE A 151 7.22 20.80 -12.56
C PHE A 151 8.12 20.74 -11.30
N PRO A 152 9.37 21.22 -11.35
CA PRO A 152 10.32 21.16 -10.23
C PRO A 152 9.92 22.03 -9.02
N ASP A 153 9.04 23.01 -9.23
CA ASP A 153 8.44 23.85 -8.20
C ASP A 153 7.40 23.07 -7.36
N LYS A 154 6.78 22.02 -7.92
CA LYS A 154 5.72 21.25 -7.26
C LYS A 154 6.16 19.88 -6.78
N PHE A 155 7.13 19.26 -7.44
CA PHE A 155 7.53 17.89 -7.15
C PHE A 155 9.02 17.79 -6.83
N THR A 156 9.37 16.89 -5.92
CA THR A 156 10.77 16.60 -5.57
C THR A 156 10.92 15.14 -5.18
N SER A 157 12.05 14.53 -5.54
CA SER A 157 12.41 13.18 -5.11
C SER A 157 13.28 13.25 -3.85
N PRO A 158 12.88 12.61 -2.74
CA PRO A 158 13.68 12.60 -1.50
C PRO A 158 15.08 11.98 -1.67
N GLN A 159 15.28 11.14 -2.68
CA GLN A 159 16.56 10.48 -2.96
C GLN A 159 17.56 11.39 -3.70
N MET A 160 17.07 12.38 -4.45
CA MET A 160 17.91 13.27 -5.27
C MET A 160 18.58 14.34 -4.40
N GLU A 161 17.93 14.75 -3.31
CA GLU A 161 18.43 15.75 -2.38
C GLU A 161 19.54 15.22 -1.46
N SER A 162 19.50 13.92 -1.13
CA SER A 162 20.56 13.27 -0.35
C SER A 162 21.94 13.34 -1.03
N GLN A 163 21.98 13.63 -2.35
CA GLN A 163 23.21 13.79 -3.12
C GLN A 163 23.73 15.23 -3.17
N MET A 164 22.92 16.23 -2.83
CA MET A 164 23.34 17.64 -2.89
C MET A 164 24.06 18.10 -1.63
N GLU A 165 23.83 17.45 -0.48
CA GLU A 165 24.52 17.78 0.78
C GLU A 165 25.91 17.15 0.89
N ASP A 166 26.12 15.95 0.33
CA ASP A 166 27.44 15.31 0.26
C ASP A 166 28.14 15.72 -1.04
N GLY A 167 28.85 16.85 -1.02
CA GLY A 167 29.66 17.40 -2.13
C GLY A 167 30.83 16.53 -2.61
N THR A 168 30.73 15.20 -2.49
CA THR A 168 31.68 14.25 -3.04
C THR A 168 31.01 13.49 -4.18
N GLY A 169 31.44 13.75 -5.41
CA GLY A 169 30.94 13.14 -6.65
C GLY A 169 31.22 11.63 -6.80
N LYS A 170 30.97 10.85 -5.75
CA LYS A 170 30.92 9.39 -5.82
C LYS A 170 29.50 9.00 -6.17
N ASN A 171 29.35 8.35 -7.31
CA ASN A 171 28.12 7.73 -7.80
C ASN A 171 27.74 6.53 -6.90
N THR A 172 27.48 6.80 -5.61
CA THR A 172 26.99 5.82 -4.65
C THR A 172 25.60 5.45 -5.08
N LYS A 173 25.45 4.21 -5.58
CA LYS A 173 24.15 3.56 -5.81
C LYS A 173 23.18 4.00 -4.73
N THR A 174 22.15 4.74 -5.13
CA THR A 174 21.08 5.21 -4.25
C THR A 174 20.69 4.05 -3.36
N SER A 175 20.90 4.17 -2.05
CA SER A 175 20.31 3.19 -1.14
C SER A 175 18.80 3.23 -1.45
N GLY A 176 18.20 2.08 -1.78
CA GLY A 176 16.76 2.01 -2.09
C GLY A 176 15.87 2.35 -0.88
N ILE A 177 16.45 2.92 0.18
CA ILE A 177 15.84 3.23 1.45
C ILE A 177 15.46 4.70 1.43
N ILE A 178 14.16 4.98 1.44
CA ILE A 178 13.62 6.34 1.60
C ILE A 178 13.24 6.52 3.08
N ARG A 179 13.84 7.51 3.74
CA ARG A 179 13.57 7.81 5.15
C ARG A 179 12.34 8.71 5.30
N LEU A 180 11.56 8.52 6.36
CA LEU A 180 10.42 9.38 6.69
C LEU A 180 10.81 10.85 6.90
N SER A 181 12.03 11.12 7.40
CA SER A 181 12.55 12.48 7.57
C SER A 181 12.71 13.20 6.24
N ALA A 182 13.31 12.54 5.24
CA ALA A 182 13.49 13.10 3.90
C ALA A 182 12.16 13.37 3.20
N ILE A 183 11.14 12.54 3.44
CA ILE A 183 9.78 12.81 2.93
C ILE A 183 9.20 14.06 3.60
N ARG A 184 9.35 14.20 4.92
CA ARG A 184 8.88 15.37 5.68
C ARG A 184 9.51 16.67 5.18
N GLU A 185 10.82 16.66 4.99
CA GLU A 185 11.55 17.83 4.50
C GLU A 185 11.01 18.35 3.16
N VAL A 186 10.73 17.45 2.22
CA VAL A 186 10.11 17.83 0.94
C VAL A 186 8.71 18.44 1.15
N MET A 187 7.91 17.87 2.05
CA MET A 187 6.57 18.34 2.36
C MET A 187 6.57 19.70 3.06
N ASP A 188 7.51 19.95 3.97
CA ASP A 188 7.65 21.21 4.71
C ASP A 188 8.01 22.38 3.79
N ARG A 189 8.66 22.09 2.66
CA ARG A 189 8.92 23.05 1.58
C ARG A 189 7.71 23.29 0.66
N GLY A 190 6.56 22.68 0.96
CA GLY A 190 5.34 22.83 0.17
C GLY A 190 5.33 22.05 -1.13
N LYS A 191 6.14 20.99 -1.26
CA LYS A 191 6.23 20.16 -2.47
C LYS A 191 5.71 18.74 -2.25
N HIS A 192 5.27 18.11 -3.33
CA HIS A 192 4.92 16.70 -3.35
C HIS A 192 6.19 15.84 -3.44
N ALA A 193 6.42 15.02 -2.40
CA ALA A 193 7.44 13.98 -2.46
C ALA A 193 7.02 12.88 -3.44
N LEU A 194 7.75 12.71 -4.54
CA LEU A 194 7.54 11.61 -5.50
C LEU A 194 8.28 10.36 -5.03
N LEU A 195 7.53 9.29 -4.76
CA LEU A 195 8.03 8.09 -4.12
C LEU A 195 7.97 6.88 -5.05
N ASP A 196 9.06 6.12 -5.06
CA ASP A 196 9.18 4.79 -5.66
C ASP A 196 9.37 3.79 -4.54
N ILE A 197 8.26 3.24 -4.05
CA ILE A 197 8.21 2.40 -2.85
C ILE A 197 7.28 1.23 -3.05
N THR A 198 7.39 0.20 -2.21
CA THR A 198 6.51 -0.98 -2.24
C THR A 198 5.14 -0.70 -1.64
N PRO A 199 4.11 -1.51 -1.93
CA PRO A 199 2.79 -1.39 -1.29
C PRO A 199 2.85 -1.39 0.25
N ASN A 200 3.67 -2.24 0.87
CA ASN A 200 3.84 -2.23 2.33
C ASN A 200 4.39 -0.90 2.85
N ALA A 201 5.25 -0.23 2.08
CA ALA A 201 5.74 1.09 2.46
C ALA A 201 4.63 2.16 2.38
N VAL A 202 3.66 2.02 1.47
CA VAL A 202 2.45 2.85 1.42
C VAL A 202 1.63 2.66 2.70
N ASP A 203 1.45 1.42 3.17
CA ASP A 203 0.75 1.15 4.42
C ASP A 203 1.45 1.78 5.63
N ARG A 204 2.79 1.75 5.66
CA ARG A 204 3.57 2.45 6.68
C ARG A 204 3.37 3.97 6.62
N LEU A 205 3.22 4.56 5.43
CA LEU A 205 2.89 5.98 5.27
C LEU A 205 1.45 6.31 5.70
N ASN A 206 0.50 5.43 5.41
CA ASN A 206 -0.88 5.54 5.92
C ASN A 206 -0.90 5.48 7.45
N TYR A 207 -0.15 4.56 8.05
CA TYR A 207 -0.03 4.43 9.50
C TYR A 207 0.61 5.68 10.11
N ALA A 208 1.64 6.23 9.46
CA ALA A 208 2.26 7.50 9.82
C ALA A 208 1.40 8.75 9.50
N GLN A 209 0.13 8.57 9.09
CA GLN A 209 -0.83 9.63 8.81
C GLN A 209 -0.45 10.58 7.66
N PHE A 210 0.50 10.20 6.80
CA PHE A 210 0.84 10.98 5.61
C PHE A 210 -0.18 10.79 4.50
N TYR A 211 -0.86 9.63 4.50
CA TYR A 211 -1.89 9.24 3.54
C TYR A 211 -1.52 9.65 2.10
N PRO A 212 -0.51 9.04 1.45
CA PRO A 212 -0.05 9.47 0.15
C PRO A 212 -1.16 9.42 -0.91
N ILE A 213 -1.03 10.23 -1.96
CA ILE A 213 -1.81 10.10 -3.19
C ILE A 213 -1.22 8.92 -3.96
N VAL A 214 -1.99 7.87 -4.16
CA VAL A 214 -1.53 6.66 -4.85
C VAL A 214 -2.22 6.58 -6.22
N ILE A 215 -1.41 6.54 -7.29
CA ILE A 215 -1.90 6.51 -8.67
C ILE A 215 -1.37 5.23 -9.34
N PHE A 216 -2.29 4.40 -9.85
CA PHE A 216 -1.94 3.22 -10.63
C PHE A 216 -2.11 3.50 -12.13
N LEU A 217 -1.01 3.60 -12.84
CA LEU A 217 -0.96 3.81 -14.29
C LEU A 217 -1.19 2.47 -15.00
N LYS A 218 -2.45 2.12 -15.23
CA LYS A 218 -2.83 0.89 -15.93
C LYS A 218 -2.51 1.00 -17.42
N ALA A 219 -1.81 0.02 -17.97
CA ALA A 219 -1.68 -0.17 -19.41
C ALA A 219 -2.56 -1.33 -19.87
N GLU A 220 -3.22 -1.19 -21.01
CA GLU A 220 -4.14 -2.22 -21.52
C GLU A 220 -3.40 -3.42 -22.12
N THR A 221 -2.29 -3.17 -22.84
CA THR A 221 -1.53 -4.22 -23.52
C THR A 221 -0.03 -4.02 -23.38
N LYS A 222 0.73 -5.12 -23.55
CA LYS A 222 2.20 -5.10 -23.57
C LYS A 222 2.75 -4.27 -24.74
N GLN A 223 2.03 -4.24 -25.86
CA GLN A 223 2.39 -3.47 -27.05
C GLN A 223 2.45 -1.97 -26.70
N ILE A 224 1.41 -1.45 -26.05
CA ILE A 224 1.33 -0.04 -25.65
C ILE A 224 2.48 0.32 -24.69
N ILE A 225 2.82 -0.58 -23.74
CA ILE A 225 3.97 -0.36 -22.85
C ILE A 225 5.28 -0.22 -23.64
N LYS A 226 5.48 -1.09 -24.64
CA LYS A 226 6.68 -1.07 -25.48
C LYS A 226 6.77 0.23 -26.30
N GLU A 227 5.66 0.68 -26.87
CA GLU A 227 5.57 1.92 -27.65
C GLU A 227 5.85 3.15 -26.77
N MET A 228 5.20 3.24 -25.60
CA MET A 228 5.45 4.34 -24.65
C MET A 228 6.91 4.42 -24.21
N ARG A 229 7.60 3.27 -24.08
CA ARG A 229 9.02 3.22 -23.72
C ARG A 229 9.95 3.47 -24.92
N ALA A 230 9.52 3.18 -26.15
CA ALA A 230 10.32 3.37 -27.36
C ALA A 230 10.34 4.83 -27.84
N GLY A 231 9.29 5.59 -27.57
CA GLY A 231 9.17 7.01 -27.96
C GLY A 231 10.08 7.99 -27.20
N ILE A 232 10.92 7.49 -26.29
CA ILE A 232 11.82 8.33 -25.49
C ILE A 232 13.24 8.14 -26.03
N PRO A 233 13.88 9.20 -26.58
CA PRO A 233 15.30 9.13 -26.95
C PRO A 233 16.13 8.79 -25.72
N LYS A 234 17.05 7.81 -25.87
CA LYS A 234 17.95 7.34 -24.82
C LYS A 234 19.00 8.38 -24.45
#